data_AF-A0A954TCV7-F1
#
_entry.id   AF-A0A954TCV7-F1
#
_cell.length_a   1.000
_cell.length_b   1.000
_cell.length_c   1.000
_cell.angle_alpha   90.00
_cell.angle_beta   90.00
_cell.angle_gamma   90.00
#
_symmetry.space_group_name_H-M   'P 1'
#
loop_
_entity.id
_entity.type
_entity.pdbx_description
1 polymer ?
#
loop_
_entity_poly.entity_id
_entity_poly.type
_entity_poly.pdbx_seq_one_letter_code
_entity_poly.pdbx_strand_id
1 'polypeptide(L)'
;MPYKTIVLELLESQPALSEKLKASSSLLSTMEMIAIQLRTSHLQFVEQMHSQHPDASVETIRIQALEYQINQLQQHLHTLATKSDLQAITVAQIQQTLLSMMTE
;
A
#
# COMPACT_ATOMS: atom_id res chain seq x y z
N MET A 1 -8.79 -11.87 -3.41
CA MET A 1 -7.92 -10.86 -4.05
C MET A 1 -6.50 -11.06 -3.55
N PRO A 2 -5.51 -11.22 -4.43
CA PRO A 2 -4.15 -11.55 -4.05
C PRO A 2 -3.37 -10.27 -3.68
N TYR A 3 -3.64 -9.68 -2.51
CA TYR A 3 -2.98 -8.45 -2.06
C TYR A 3 -1.44 -8.57 -2.06
N LYS A 4 -0.90 -9.75 -1.72
CA LYS A 4 0.54 -10.02 -1.76
C LYS A 4 1.11 -9.90 -3.18
N THR A 5 0.40 -10.40 -4.20
CA THR A 5 0.82 -10.31 -5.60
C THR A 5 0.81 -8.87 -6.08
N ILE A 6 -0.24 -8.11 -5.77
CA ILE A 6 -0.34 -6.68 -6.12
C ILE A 6 0.82 -5.89 -5.50
N VAL A 7 1.10 -6.12 -4.22
CA VAL A 7 2.19 -5.44 -3.52
C VAL A 7 3.56 -5.83 -4.08
N LEU A 8 3.76 -7.10 -4.43
CA LEU A 8 4.99 -7.55 -5.07
C LEU A 8 5.21 -6.84 -6.41
N GLU A 9 4.20 -6.80 -7.27
CA GLU A 9 4.27 -6.10 -8.57
C GLU A 9 4.56 -4.60 -8.40
N LEU A 10 3.95 -3.96 -7.40
CA LEU A 10 4.22 -2.55 -7.08
C LEU A 10 5.67 -2.33 -6.61
N LEU A 11 6.20 -3.22 -5.78
CA LEU A 11 7.60 -3.13 -5.32
C LEU A 11 8.58 -3.42 -6.46
N GLU A 12 8.28 -4.37 -7.34
CA GLU A 12 9.10 -4.67 -8.53
C GLU A 12 9.08 -3.54 -9.56
N SER A 13 7.98 -2.79 -9.66
CA SER A 13 7.90 -1.58 -10.48
C SER A 13 8.82 -0.44 -9.98
N GLN A 14 9.38 -0.57 -8.78
CA GLN A 14 10.28 0.41 -8.15
C GLN A 14 11.64 -0.24 -7.80
N PRO A 15 12.52 -0.47 -8.79
CA PRO A 15 13.75 -1.23 -8.60
C PRO A 15 14.64 -0.64 -7.48
N ALA A 16 14.77 0.68 -7.41
CA ALA A 16 15.55 1.34 -6.36
C ALA A 16 15.05 1.04 -4.93
N LEU A 17 13.73 0.92 -4.74
CA LEU A 17 13.14 0.56 -3.46
C LEU A 17 13.30 -0.94 -3.18
N SER A 18 13.05 -1.78 -4.18
CA SER A 18 13.22 -3.23 -4.10
C SER A 18 14.65 -3.62 -3.73
N GLU A 19 15.65 -2.99 -4.35
CA GLU A 19 17.07 -3.20 -4.04
C GLU A 19 17.43 -2.79 -2.61
N LYS A 20 16.92 -1.64 -2.13
CA LYS A 20 17.12 -1.20 -0.74
C LYS A 20 16.51 -2.19 0.27
N LEU A 21 15.32 -2.71 -0.02
CA LEU A 21 14.65 -3.70 0.82
C LEU A 21 15.35 -5.06 0.81
N LYS A 22 15.92 -5.47 -0.34
CA LYS A 22 16.75 -6.68 -0.46
C LYS A 22 18.05 -6.52 0.32
N ALA A 23 18.75 -5.39 0.18
CA ALA A 23 20.00 -5.11 0.88
C ALA A 23 19.82 -5.11 2.41
N SER A 24 18.64 -4.71 2.90
CA SER A 24 18.28 -4.74 4.31
C SER A 24 17.64 -6.05 4.78
N SER A 25 17.56 -7.08 3.91
CA SER A 25 16.87 -8.36 4.20
C SER A 25 15.43 -8.20 4.71
N SER A 26 14.77 -7.10 4.34
CA SER A 26 13.46 -6.71 4.86
C SER A 26 12.35 -6.81 3.81
N LEU A 27 12.66 -7.17 2.56
CA LEU A 27 11.71 -7.23 1.45
C LEU A 27 10.48 -8.08 1.77
N LEU A 28 10.67 -9.30 2.25
CA LEU A 28 9.56 -10.22 2.52
C LEU A 28 8.65 -9.66 3.63
N SER A 29 9.22 -9.29 4.77
CA SER A 29 8.46 -8.74 5.91
C SER A 29 7.74 -7.44 5.54
N THR A 30 8.39 -6.60 4.74
CA THR A 30 7.81 -5.35 4.23
C THR A 30 6.65 -5.62 3.27
N MET A 31 6.81 -6.55 2.32
CA MET A 31 5.75 -6.96 1.41
C MET A 31 4.54 -7.51 2.17
N GLU A 32 4.76 -8.37 3.16
CA GLU A 32 3.66 -8.93 3.96
C GLU A 32 2.92 -7.86 4.77
N MET A 33 3.67 -6.93 5.38
CA MET A 33 3.10 -5.81 6.11
C MET A 33 2.26 -4.89 5.20
N ILE A 34 2.80 -4.49 4.05
CA ILE A 34 2.09 -3.65 3.09
C ILE A 34 0.83 -4.38 2.59
N ALA A 35 0.90 -5.70 2.34
CA ALA A 35 -0.27 -6.47 1.91
C ALA A 35 -1.38 -6.54 2.98
N ILE A 36 -1.02 -6.62 4.26
CA ILE A 36 -1.97 -6.55 5.37
C ILE A 36 -2.61 -5.16 5.45
N GLN A 37 -1.81 -4.10 5.32
CA GLN A 37 -2.31 -2.72 5.37
C GLN A 37 -3.21 -2.40 4.18
N LEU A 38 -2.80 -2.77 2.95
CA LEU A 38 -3.62 -2.61 1.75
C LEU A 38 -4.96 -3.33 1.89
N ARG A 39 -4.97 -4.56 2.43
CA ARG A 39 -6.21 -5.28 2.71
C ARG A 39 -7.07 -4.53 3.72
N THR A 40 -6.48 -4.02 4.80
CA THR A 40 -7.20 -3.37 5.89
C THR A 40 -7.83 -2.05 5.41
N SER A 41 -7.05 -1.18 4.76
CA SER A 41 -7.56 0.08 4.25
C SER A 41 -8.61 -0.12 3.15
N HIS A 42 -8.41 -1.10 2.27
CA HIS A 42 -9.41 -1.45 1.25
C HIS A 42 -10.74 -1.86 1.88
N LEU A 43 -10.74 -2.75 2.89
CA LEU A 43 -11.98 -3.18 3.52
C LEU A 43 -12.68 -2.03 4.27
N GLN A 44 -11.92 -1.20 4.99
CA GLN A 44 -12.47 -0.02 5.66
C GLN A 44 -13.08 0.98 4.68
N PHE A 45 -12.39 1.24 3.56
CA PHE A 45 -12.87 2.15 2.53
C PHE A 45 -14.11 1.61 1.81
N VAL A 46 -14.20 0.29 1.60
CA VAL A 46 -15.41 -0.37 1.08
C VAL A 46 -16.59 -0.17 2.02
N GLU A 47 -16.40 -0.38 3.32
CA GLU A 47 -17.46 -0.18 4.34
C GLU A 47 -17.92 1.28 4.39
N GLN A 48 -16.99 2.22 4.32
CA GLN A 48 -17.28 3.66 4.27
C GLN A 48 -18.07 4.04 3.02
N MET A 49 -17.59 3.63 1.84
CA MET A 49 -18.23 3.90 0.55
C MET A 49 -19.65 3.31 0.48
N HIS A 50 -19.83 2.08 0.96
CA HIS A 50 -21.14 1.44 1.01
C HIS A 50 -22.10 2.16 1.98
N SER A 51 -21.58 2.67 3.09
CA SER A 51 -22.39 3.45 4.04
C SER A 51 -22.84 4.80 3.47
N GLN A 52 -22.03 5.40 2.59
CA GLN A 52 -22.34 6.66 1.90
C GLN A 52 -23.22 6.45 0.65
N HIS A 53 -23.14 5.29 0.02
CA HIS A 53 -23.87 4.94 -1.20
C HIS A 53 -24.52 3.55 -1.07
N PRO A 54 -25.56 3.40 -0.23
CA PRO A 54 -26.17 2.10 0.06
C PRO A 54 -26.85 1.44 -1.16
N ASP A 55 -27.20 2.23 -2.18
CA ASP A 55 -27.83 1.74 -3.41
C ASP A 55 -26.81 1.28 -4.47
N ALA A 56 -25.51 1.54 -4.26
CA ALA A 56 -24.47 1.17 -5.20
C ALA A 56 -24.10 -0.31 -5.06
N SER A 57 -23.74 -0.94 -6.20
CA SER A 57 -23.29 -2.33 -6.18
C SER A 57 -22.01 -2.48 -5.34
N VAL A 58 -22.05 -3.40 -4.38
CA VAL A 58 -20.89 -3.79 -3.55
C VAL A 58 -19.69 -4.17 -4.41
N GLU A 59 -19.92 -4.80 -5.57
CA GLU A 59 -18.84 -5.19 -6.47
C GLU A 59 -18.13 -3.96 -7.08
N THR A 60 -18.91 -2.98 -7.54
CA THR A 60 -18.38 -1.72 -8.07
C THR A 60 -17.61 -0.94 -7.00
N ILE A 61 -18.17 -0.85 -5.78
CA ILE A 61 -17.49 -0.21 -4.65
C ILE A 61 -16.17 -0.90 -4.34
N ARG A 62 -16.14 -2.23 -4.32
CA ARG A 62 -14.91 -2.99 -4.06
C ARG A 62 -13.83 -2.78 -5.11
N ILE A 63 -14.19 -2.70 -6.39
CA ILE A 63 -13.23 -2.45 -7.46
C ILE A 63 -12.66 -1.03 -7.31
N GLN A 64 -13.53 -0.03 -7.19
CA GLN A 64 -13.12 1.38 -7.05
C GLN A 64 -12.26 1.61 -5.81
N ALA A 65 -12.65 1.01 -4.68
CA ALA A 65 -11.91 1.09 -3.44
C ALA A 65 -10.51 0.50 -3.58
N LEU A 66 -10.39 -0.66 -4.24
CA LEU A 66 -9.09 -1.27 -4.46
C LEU A 66 -8.20 -0.42 -5.38
N GLU A 67 -8.74 0.07 -6.50
CA GLU A 67 -8.02 0.94 -7.42
C GLU A 67 -7.51 2.22 -6.72
N TYR A 68 -8.36 2.85 -5.92
CA TYR A 68 -7.98 4.01 -5.12
C TYR A 68 -6.82 3.67 -4.17
N GLN A 69 -6.93 2.60 -3.38
CA GLN A 69 -5.90 2.22 -2.42
C GLN A 69 -4.57 1.80 -3.09
N ILE A 70 -4.62 1.16 -4.27
CA ILE A 70 -3.43 0.85 -5.07
C ILE A 70 -2.73 2.14 -5.52
N ASN A 71 -3.49 3.12 -6.03
CA ASN A 71 -2.94 4.40 -6.47
C ASN A 71 -2.29 5.16 -5.31
N GLN A 72 -2.95 5.22 -4.15
CA GLN A 72 -2.38 5.85 -2.96
C GLN A 72 -1.08 5.15 -2.51
N LEU A 73 -1.08 3.81 -2.49
CA LEU A 73 0.11 3.04 -2.14
C LEU A 73 1.26 3.30 -3.13
N GLN A 74 0.97 3.33 -4.44
CA GLN A 74 1.98 3.59 -5.47
C GLN A 74 2.62 4.97 -5.32
N GLN A 75 1.80 6.01 -5.07
CA GLN A 75 2.30 7.38 -4.83
C GLN A 75 3.20 7.43 -3.59
N HIS A 76 2.87 6.71 -2.53
CA HIS A 76 3.69 6.68 -1.32
C HIS A 76 4.99 5.92 -1.51
N LEU A 77 4.95 4.77 -2.17
CA LEU A 77 6.18 4.03 -2.51
C LEU A 77 7.10 4.89 -3.37
N HIS A 78 6.56 5.61 -4.37
CA HIS A 78 7.34 6.53 -5.20
C HIS A 78 7.95 7.68 -4.37
N THR A 79 7.19 8.24 -3.44
CA THR A 79 7.68 9.26 -2.50
C THR A 79 8.79 8.71 -1.61
N LEU A 80 8.67 7.47 -1.11
CA LEU A 80 9.70 6.82 -0.31
C LEU A 80 10.97 6.53 -1.12
N ALA A 81 10.82 6.12 -2.38
CA ALA A 81 11.93 5.89 -3.29
C ALA A 81 12.72 7.18 -3.56
N THR A 82 12.02 8.30 -3.78
CA THR A 82 12.60 9.61 -4.13
C THR A 82 13.11 10.40 -2.93
N LYS A 83 12.43 10.36 -1.78
CA LYS A 83 12.83 11.09 -0.55
C LYS A 83 14.05 10.48 0.13
N SER A 84 14.40 9.25 -0.21
CA SER A 84 15.52 8.52 0.39
C SER A 84 16.85 8.83 -0.30
N ASP A 85 17.23 10.12 -0.26
CA ASP A 85 18.63 10.53 -0.16
C ASP A 85 19.02 10.44 1.33
N LEU A 86 19.94 9.51 1.63
CA LEU A 86 20.85 9.42 2.78
C LEU A 86 20.76 8.29 3.80
N GLN A 87 19.63 7.69 4.20
CA GLN A 87 19.69 6.59 5.21
C GLN A 87 18.62 5.52 4.98
N ALA A 88 18.95 4.28 5.35
CA ALA A 88 18.19 3.06 5.11
C ALA A 88 16.67 3.27 5.33
N ILE A 89 15.86 2.89 4.33
CA ILE A 89 14.41 2.81 4.49
C ILE A 89 14.14 1.69 5.49
N THR A 90 13.74 2.08 6.70
CA THR A 90 13.41 1.13 7.76
C THR A 90 11.94 0.71 7.65
N VAL A 91 11.65 -0.50 8.09
CA VAL A 91 10.26 -0.99 8.25
C VAL A 91 9.43 0.01 9.07
N ALA A 92 10.03 0.67 10.06
CA ALA A 92 9.38 1.70 10.87
C ALA A 92 8.97 2.96 10.08
N GLN A 93 9.76 3.40 9.10
CA GLN A 93 9.38 4.54 8.25
C GLN A 93 8.22 4.17 7.32
N ILE A 94 8.25 2.96 6.76
CA ILE A 94 7.15 2.44 5.95
C ILE A 94 5.88 2.35 6.81
N GLN A 95 5.98 1.89 8.06
CA GLN A 95 4.85 1.85 9.00
C GLN A 95 4.27 3.23 9.27
N GLN A 96 5.11 4.23 9.58
CA GLN A 96 4.64 5.59 9.87
C GLN A 96 3.97 6.23 8.65
N THR A 97 4.54 6.07 7.45
CA THR A 97 3.94 6.60 6.21
C THR A 97 2.63 5.90 5.87
N LEU A 98 2.53 4.59 6.09
CA LEU A 98 1.30 3.84 5.82
C LEU A 98 0.23 4.09 6.89
N LEU A 99 0.60 4.42 8.13
CA LEU A 99 -0.35 4.85 9.15
C LEU A 99 -1.02 6.18 8.79
N SER A 100 -0.24 7.13 8.24
CA SER A 100 -0.75 8.42 7.77
C SER A 100 -1.86 8.27 6.72
N MET A 101 -1.77 7.24 5.86
CA MET A 101 -2.80 6.94 4.85
C MET A 101 -4.17 6.58 5.41
N MET A 102 -4.23 6.11 6.65
CA MET A 102 -5.47 5.65 7.27
C MET A 102 -6.20 6.76 8.03
N THR A 103 -5.56 7.92 8.20
CA THR A 103 -6.06 9.06 9.00
C THR A 103 -6.51 10.26 8.18
N GLU A 104 -6.26 10.27 6.87
CA GLU A 104 -6.74 11.29 5.92
C GLU A 104 -7.99 10.81 5.18
#